data_AF-A0A3N4K2M9-F1
#
_entry.id   AF-A0A3N4K2M9-F1
#
_cell.length_a   1.000
_cell.length_b   1.000
_cell.length_c   1.000
_cell.angle_alpha   90.00
_cell.angle_beta   90.00
_cell.angle_gamma   90.00
#
_symmetry.space_group_name_H-M   'P 1'
#
loop_
_entity.id
_entity.type
_entity.pdbx_description
1 polymer ?
#
loop_
_entity_poly.entity_id
_entity_poly.type
_entity_poly.pdbx_seq_one_letter_code
_entity_poly.pdbx_strand_id
1 'polypeptide(L)'
;LQTAVVEGDFDAVKRLIESGADVNASPSKRDTPLLAAIAAKKPDIVKLLLDNGARFDLSPDPFDGGPLQRAAKSGNVQITSMLLEVGADVNTQSEKSEFTGTALYEASRLGGIDILEMLLGKGADCN
;
A
#
# COMPACT_ATOMS: atom_id res chain seq x y z
N LEU A 1 13.90 9.32 -6.35
CA LEU A 1 13.09 8.08 -6.27
C LEU A 1 11.62 8.38 -6.48
N GLN A 2 11.01 9.23 -5.66
CA GLN A 2 9.57 9.51 -5.69
C GLN A 2 9.04 10.02 -7.04
N THR A 3 9.72 10.95 -7.71
CA THR A 3 9.33 11.43 -9.04
C THR A 3 9.23 10.28 -10.05
N ALA A 4 10.25 9.41 -10.10
CA ALA A 4 10.27 8.24 -10.98
C ALA A 4 9.14 7.24 -10.65
N VAL A 5 8.79 7.08 -9.37
CA VAL A 5 7.65 6.26 -8.95
C VAL A 5 6.32 6.83 -9.46
N VAL A 6 6.10 8.14 -9.33
CA VAL A 6 4.87 8.81 -9.79
C VAL A 6 4.74 8.74 -11.30
N GLU A 7 5.85 8.92 -12.02
CA GLU A 7 5.91 8.78 -13.48
C GLU A 7 5.75 7.32 -13.94
N GLY A 8 5.96 6.36 -13.04
CA GLY A 8 5.88 4.94 -13.34
C GLY A 8 7.10 4.42 -14.10
N ASP A 9 8.23 5.12 -14.06
CA ASP A 9 9.48 4.74 -14.72
C ASP A 9 10.19 3.67 -13.89
N PHE A 10 9.86 2.40 -14.17
CA PHE A 10 10.40 1.25 -13.47
C PHE A 10 11.94 1.18 -13.55
N ASP A 11 12.53 1.46 -14.72
CA ASP A 11 13.97 1.38 -14.90
C ASP A 11 14.69 2.49 -14.11
N ALA A 12 14.14 3.70 -14.09
CA ALA A 12 14.66 4.78 -13.26
C ALA A 12 14.55 4.45 -11.77
N VAL A 13 13.40 3.92 -11.31
CA VAL A 13 13.22 3.48 -9.92
C VAL A 13 14.26 2.43 -9.55
N LYS A 14 14.41 1.38 -10.37
CA LYS A 14 15.39 0.31 -10.14
C LYS A 14 16.82 0.84 -10.06
N ARG A 15 17.25 1.65 -11.02
CA ARG A 15 18.61 2.23 -11.04
C ARG A 15 18.87 3.12 -9.83
N LEU A 16 17.88 3.88 -9.37
CA LEU A 16 18.01 4.73 -8.19
C LEU A 16 18.22 3.89 -6.92
N ILE A 17 17.45 2.82 -6.75
CA ILE A 17 17.61 1.89 -5.61
C ILE A 17 18.98 1.21 -5.66
N GLU A 18 19.39 0.69 -6.83
CA GLU A 18 20.72 0.11 -7.05
C GLU A 18 21.88 1.09 -6.79
N SER A 19 21.64 2.40 -6.97
CA SER A 19 22.61 3.45 -6.66
C SER A 19 22.64 3.86 -5.17
N GLY A 20 21.89 3.17 -4.31
CA GLY A 20 21.83 3.43 -2.87
C GLY A 20 20.80 4.49 -2.46
N ALA A 21 19.81 4.80 -3.30
CA ALA A 21 18.71 5.64 -2.88
C ALA A 21 17.92 4.95 -1.75
N ASP A 22 17.66 5.68 -0.68
CA ASP A 22 16.81 5.18 0.41
C ASP A 22 15.37 4.99 -0.09
N VAL A 23 14.90 3.74 -0.07
CA VAL A 23 13.55 3.33 -0.50
C VAL A 23 12.43 3.92 0.35
N ASN A 24 12.77 4.38 1.56
CA ASN A 24 11.86 5.03 2.49
C ASN A 24 12.05 6.56 2.52
N ALA A 25 12.98 7.10 1.73
CA ALA A 25 13.22 8.53 1.68
C ALA A 25 11.96 9.26 1.21
N SER A 26 11.45 10.12 2.08
CA SER A 26 10.26 10.91 1.79
C SER A 26 10.36 12.29 2.45
N PRO A 27 9.91 13.36 1.76
CA PRO A 27 9.83 14.69 2.35
C PRO A 27 8.83 14.77 3.50
N SER A 28 7.88 13.84 3.60
CA SER A 28 6.90 13.79 4.68
C SER A 28 6.50 12.34 4.96
N LYS A 29 6.11 11.99 6.20
CA LYS A 29 5.64 10.63 6.48
C LYS A 29 4.48 10.20 5.57
N ARG A 30 3.72 11.15 5.04
CA ARG A 30 2.52 10.95 4.19
C ARG A 30 2.83 10.55 2.76
N ASP A 31 4.07 10.75 2.31
CA ASP A 31 4.44 10.70 0.89
C ASP A 31 5.53 9.66 0.62
N THR A 32 5.44 8.45 1.17
CA THR A 32 6.49 7.45 0.92
C THR A 32 6.47 6.95 -0.53
N PRO A 33 7.62 6.49 -1.07
CA PRO A 33 7.67 5.88 -2.39
C PRO A 33 6.65 4.73 -2.55
N LEU A 34 6.46 3.91 -1.50
CA LEU A 34 5.47 2.83 -1.52
C LEU A 34 4.04 3.37 -1.68
N LEU A 35 3.66 4.38 -0.90
CA LEU A 35 2.34 4.99 -0.98
C LEU A 35 2.08 5.66 -2.33
N ALA A 36 3.09 6.32 -2.90
CA ALA A 36 3.01 6.89 -4.24
C ALA A 36 2.79 5.79 -5.31
N ALA A 37 3.49 4.66 -5.21
CA ALA A 37 3.34 3.53 -6.14
C ALA A 37 1.94 2.90 -6.05
N ILE A 38 1.40 2.76 -4.84
CA ILE A 38 0.04 2.26 -4.60
C ILE A 38 -1.00 3.21 -5.20
N ALA A 39 -0.88 4.51 -4.92
CA ALA A 39 -1.79 5.53 -5.47
C ALA A 39 -1.73 5.59 -7.00
N ALA A 40 -0.55 5.42 -7.58
CA ALA A 40 -0.35 5.36 -9.04
C ALA A 40 -0.76 4.01 -9.67
N LYS A 41 -1.20 3.03 -8.86
CA LYS A 41 -1.58 1.67 -9.27
C LYS A 41 -0.49 0.96 -10.06
N LYS A 42 0.77 1.04 -9.59
CA LYS A 42 1.96 0.45 -10.25
C LYS A 42 2.44 -0.79 -9.49
N PRO A 43 1.86 -1.99 -9.74
CA PRO A 43 2.19 -3.21 -8.99
C PRO A 43 3.67 -3.61 -9.11
N ASP A 44 4.29 -3.44 -10.27
CA ASP A 44 5.71 -3.80 -10.47
C ASP A 44 6.65 -2.93 -9.61
N ILE A 45 6.32 -1.64 -9.48
CA ILE A 45 7.07 -0.70 -8.65
C ILE A 45 6.80 -0.97 -7.17
N VAL A 46 5.55 -1.29 -6.79
CA VAL A 46 5.23 -1.72 -5.41
C VAL A 46 6.06 -2.93 -5.03
N LYS A 47 6.09 -3.96 -5.88
CA LYS A 47 6.87 -5.17 -5.65
C LYS A 47 8.36 -4.85 -5.48
N LEU A 48 8.93 -4.07 -6.41
CA LEU A 48 10.33 -3.66 -6.34
C LEU A 48 10.66 -2.93 -5.03
N LEU A 49 9.78 -2.02 -4.58
CA LEU A 49 9.97 -1.29 -3.34
C LEU A 49 9.90 -2.22 -2.12
N LEU A 50 8.93 -3.13 -2.08
CA LEU A 50 8.79 -4.12 -1.00
C LEU A 50 9.99 -5.08 -0.93
N ASP A 51 10.44 -5.59 -2.08
CA ASP A 51 11.61 -6.46 -2.18
C ASP A 51 12.90 -5.78 -1.68
N ASN A 52 12.95 -4.45 -1.67
CA ASN A 52 14.07 -3.64 -1.18
C ASN A 52 13.83 -3.04 0.21
N GLY A 53 12.84 -3.52 0.97
CA GLY A 53 12.62 -3.14 2.37
C GLY A 53 11.85 -1.83 2.56
N ALA A 54 10.97 -1.47 1.62
CA ALA A 54 10.02 -0.39 1.85
C ALA A 54 9.08 -0.72 3.01
N ARG A 55 8.89 0.25 3.91
CA ARG A 55 8.00 0.11 5.07
C ARG A 55 6.55 0.11 4.63
N PHE A 56 5.84 -0.97 4.97
CA PHE A 56 4.44 -1.19 4.63
C PHE A 56 3.47 -1.05 5.83
N ASP A 57 4.01 -0.84 7.02
CA ASP A 57 3.30 -0.68 8.30
C ASP A 57 3.02 0.80 8.64
N LEU A 58 3.28 1.71 7.70
CA LEU A 58 3.13 3.14 7.92
C LEU A 58 1.67 3.55 7.78
N SER A 59 1.09 4.17 8.81
CA SER A 59 -0.20 4.86 8.72
C SER A 59 -0.01 6.37 8.89
N PRO A 60 0.47 7.08 7.84
CA PRO A 60 0.87 8.47 8.02
C PRO A 60 -0.29 9.46 7.94
N ASP A 61 -1.45 9.02 7.46
CA ASP A 61 -2.63 9.87 7.28
C ASP A 61 -3.85 9.23 7.99
N PRO A 62 -4.49 9.95 8.94
CA PRO A 62 -5.70 9.47 9.61
C PRO A 62 -6.84 9.13 8.65
N PHE A 63 -6.93 9.84 7.51
CA PHE A 63 -8.06 9.82 6.58
C PHE A 63 -7.89 8.88 5.39
N ASP A 64 -6.67 8.41 5.14
CA ASP A 64 -6.40 7.47 4.05
C ASP A 64 -5.86 6.10 4.55
N GLY A 65 -5.48 6.00 5.82
CA GLY A 65 -4.94 4.76 6.39
C GLY A 65 -3.53 4.41 5.88
N GLY A 66 -3.14 3.16 6.09
CA GLY A 66 -1.85 2.63 5.63
C GLY A 66 -1.87 2.07 4.20
N PRO A 67 -0.76 1.47 3.75
CA PRO A 67 -0.62 0.82 2.45
C PRO A 67 -1.74 -0.17 2.12
N LEU A 68 -2.10 -1.05 3.06
CA LEU A 68 -3.12 -2.08 2.83
C LEU A 68 -4.52 -1.48 2.64
N GLN A 69 -4.89 -0.49 3.47
CA GLN A 69 -6.18 0.20 3.33
C GLN A 69 -6.24 0.97 2.01
N ARG A 70 -5.16 1.65 1.60
CA ARG A 70 -5.10 2.34 0.30
C ARG A 70 -5.18 1.36 -0.88
N ALA A 71 -4.51 0.21 -0.79
CA ALA A 71 -4.60 -0.83 -1.82
C ALA A 71 -6.04 -1.34 -1.98
N ALA A 72 -6.69 -1.66 -0.86
CA ALA A 72 -8.10 -2.07 -0.83
C ALA A 72 -9.03 -0.96 -1.37
N LYS A 73 -8.84 0.28 -0.91
CA LYS A 73 -9.57 1.47 -1.39
C LYS A 73 -9.37 1.72 -2.89
N SER A 74 -8.23 1.34 -3.46
CA SER A 74 -7.95 1.52 -4.88
C SER A 74 -8.59 0.46 -5.78
N GLY A 75 -9.11 -0.62 -5.20
CA GLY A 75 -9.62 -1.78 -5.92
C GLY A 75 -8.52 -2.71 -6.47
N ASN A 76 -7.26 -2.52 -6.09
CA ASN A 76 -6.14 -3.24 -6.70
C ASN A 76 -5.83 -4.56 -5.96
N VAL A 77 -6.40 -5.64 -6.48
CA VAL A 77 -6.22 -7.02 -5.98
C VAL A 77 -4.74 -7.43 -5.92
N GLN A 78 -3.97 -7.09 -6.97
CA GLN A 78 -2.57 -7.50 -7.07
C GLN A 78 -1.70 -6.84 -5.99
N ILE A 79 -1.85 -5.52 -5.81
CA ILE A 79 -1.13 -4.77 -4.76
C ILE A 79 -1.56 -5.23 -3.37
N THR A 80 -2.86 -5.52 -3.18
CA THR A 80 -3.38 -6.03 -1.91
C THR A 80 -2.76 -7.39 -1.57
N SER A 81 -2.68 -8.31 -2.54
CA SER A 81 -2.02 -9.61 -2.35
C SER A 81 -0.54 -9.43 -1.96
N MET A 82 0.20 -8.58 -2.68
CA MET A 82 1.62 -8.33 -2.38
C MET A 82 1.83 -7.84 -0.94
N LEU A 83 0.97 -6.93 -0.45
CA LEU A 83 1.07 -6.42 0.91
C LEU A 83 0.78 -7.51 1.95
N LEU A 84 -0.20 -8.38 1.70
CA LEU A 84 -0.50 -9.51 2.59
C LEU A 84 0.62 -10.58 2.56
N GLU A 85 1.26 -10.78 1.41
CA GLU A 85 2.39 -11.71 1.26
C GLU A 85 3.63 -11.28 2.03
N VAL A 86 3.90 -9.97 2.13
CA VAL A 86 5.00 -9.44 2.96
C VAL A 86 4.65 -9.37 4.45
N GLY A 87 3.45 -9.83 4.84
CA GLY A 87 3.03 -9.92 6.24
C GLY A 87 2.35 -8.66 6.78
N ALA A 88 1.74 -7.83 5.93
CA ALA A 88 0.87 -6.76 6.41
C ALA A 88 -0.31 -7.35 7.19
N ASP A 89 -0.58 -6.80 8.37
CA ASP A 89 -1.71 -7.23 9.20
C ASP A 89 -3.03 -6.83 8.52
N VAL A 90 -3.81 -7.85 8.18
CA VAL A 90 -5.12 -7.74 7.50
C VAL A 90 -6.13 -6.90 8.30
N ASN A 91 -6.00 -6.89 9.63
CA ASN A 91 -6.89 -6.21 10.56
C ASN A 91 -6.36 -4.86 11.03
N THR A 92 -5.28 -4.35 10.39
CA THR A 92 -4.76 -3.02 10.70
C THR A 92 -5.87 -1.98 10.61
N GLN A 93 -6.06 -1.22 11.69
CA GLN A 93 -6.97 -0.08 11.74
C GLN A 93 -6.20 1.23 11.71
N SER A 94 -6.79 2.27 11.13
CA SER A 94 -6.26 3.62 11.27
C SER A 94 -6.54 4.10 12.70
N GLU A 95 -5.51 4.28 13.51
CA GLU A 95 -5.65 4.67 14.92
C GLU A 95 -6.35 6.03 15.16
N LYS A 96 -6.57 6.83 14.11
CA LYS A 96 -6.87 8.27 14.25
C LYS A 96 -8.16 8.75 13.61
N SER A 97 -8.98 7.89 13.02
CA SER A 97 -10.23 8.32 12.41
C SER A 97 -11.30 7.26 12.53
N GLU A 98 -12.43 7.62 13.13
CA GLU A 98 -13.69 6.84 13.11
C GLU A 98 -14.22 6.61 11.69
N PHE A 99 -13.70 7.34 10.69
CA PHE A 99 -14.14 7.25 9.30
C PHE A 99 -13.27 6.35 8.41
N THR A 100 -12.08 5.92 8.88
CA THR A 100 -11.23 4.98 8.14
C THR A 100 -11.20 3.63 8.85
N GLY A 101 -11.88 2.67 8.23
CA GLY A 101 -11.94 1.31 8.74
C GLY A 101 -10.74 0.45 8.32
N THR A 102 -10.84 -0.84 8.63
CA THR A 102 -9.91 -1.87 8.14
C THR A 102 -9.89 -1.91 6.61
N ALA A 103 -8.92 -2.62 6.02
CA ALA A 103 -8.90 -2.85 4.58
C ALA A 103 -10.22 -3.47 4.08
N LEU A 104 -10.86 -4.31 4.92
CA LEU A 104 -12.14 -4.93 4.64
C LEU A 104 -13.29 -3.91 4.55
N TYR A 105 -13.31 -2.91 5.44
CA TYR A 105 -14.28 -1.82 5.40
C TYR A 105 -14.17 -1.00 4.12
N GLU A 106 -12.95 -0.63 3.71
CA GLU A 106 -12.74 0.14 2.48
C GLU A 106 -13.11 -0.64 1.22
N ALA A 107 -12.78 -1.94 1.17
CA ALA A 107 -13.19 -2.83 0.08
C ALA A 107 -14.72 -2.95 -0.01
N SER A 108 -15.39 -3.08 1.15
CA SER A 108 -16.85 -3.18 1.25
C SER A 108 -17.54 -1.91 0.76
N ARG A 109 -17.04 -0.72 1.15
CA ARG A 109 -17.60 0.57 0.79
C ARG A 109 -17.57 0.84 -0.72
N LEU A 110 -16.57 0.30 -1.41
CA LEU A 110 -16.35 0.52 -2.85
C LEU A 110 -16.83 -0.62 -3.73
N GLY A 111 -17.40 -1.68 -3.15
CA GLY A 111 -17.92 -2.84 -3.89
C GLY A 111 -16.84 -3.75 -4.48
N GLY A 112 -15.62 -3.74 -3.92
CA GLY A 112 -14.50 -4.56 -4.38
C GLY A 112 -14.61 -6.00 -3.91
N ILE A 113 -15.56 -6.78 -4.46
CA ILE A 113 -15.85 -8.17 -4.05
C ILE A 113 -14.58 -9.04 -4.05
N ASP A 114 -13.75 -8.95 -5.09
CA ASP A 114 -12.51 -9.73 -5.20
C ASP A 114 -11.54 -9.49 -4.03
N ILE A 115 -11.40 -8.22 -3.62
CA ILE A 115 -10.56 -7.84 -2.47
C ILE A 115 -11.21 -8.30 -1.17
N LEU A 116 -12.54 -8.20 -1.08
CA LEU A 116 -13.31 -8.63 0.08
C LEU A 116 -13.14 -10.13 0.34
N GLU A 117 -13.30 -10.96 -0.69
CA GLU A 117 -13.06 -12.40 -0.63
C GLU A 117 -11.61 -12.73 -0.30
N MET A 118 -10.65 -12.00 -0.89
CA MET A 118 -9.24 -12.16 -0.57
C MET A 118 -8.93 -11.86 0.90
N LEU A 119 -9.43 -10.74 1.42
CA LEU A 119 -9.21 -10.31 2.80
C LEU A 119 -9.85 -11.31 3.78
N LEU A 120 -11.09 -11.73 3.53
CA LEU A 120 -11.77 -12.76 4.33
C LEU A 120 -11.03 -14.10 4.30
N GLY A 121 -10.55 -14.52 3.13
CA GLY A 121 -9.74 -15.73 2.98
C GLY A 121 -8.38 -15.66 3.70
N LYS A 122 -7.91 -14.45 4.02
CA LYS A 122 -6.69 -14.19 4.80
C LYS A 122 -6.95 -13.91 6.28
N GLY A 123 -8.19 -14.09 6.74
CA GLY A 123 -8.57 -13.95 8.15
C GLY A 123 -8.93 -12.53 8.57
N ALA A 124 -9.38 -11.68 7.64
CA ALA A 124 -9.93 -10.39 8.00
C ALA A 124 -11.15 -10.54 8.92
N ASP A 125 -11.15 -9.81 10.03
CA ASP A 125 -12.27 -9.77 10.96
C ASP A 125 -13.43 -8.98 10.33
N CYS A 126 -14.63 -9.57 10.38
CA CYS A 126 -15.85 -8.98 9.85
C CYS A 126 -16.59 -8.08 10.86
N ASN A 127 -16.02 -7.88 12.05
CA ASN A 127 -16.62 -7.12 13.16
C ASN A 127 -16.19 -5.65 13.18
#